data_AF-A0A7S2UWD1-F1
#
_entry.id   AF-A0A7S2UWD1-F1
#
_cell.length_a   1.000
_cell.length_b   1.000
_cell.length_c   1.000
_cell.angle_alpha   90.00
_cell.angle_beta   90.00
_cell.angle_gamma   90.00
#
_symmetry.space_group_name_H-M   'P 1'
#
loop_
_entity.id
_entity.type
_entity.pdbx_description
1 polymer ?
#
loop_
_entity_poly.entity_id
_entity_poly.type
_entity_poly.pdbx_seq_one_letter_code
_entity_poly.pdbx_strand_id
1 'polypeptide(L)'
;FFFMLILPIINIHLLFLSFATVCALIFTPQMAGKDVLVLGSGGREHAISLKIAESTQVSKVYVAPGNGGTASSSEKIENVPIKSDDIEAVLNFAKEKAVALVVIG
;
A
#
# COMPACT_ATOMS: atom_id res chain seq x y z
N PHE A 1 28.58 17.14 17.15
CA PHE A 1 29.78 16.52 17.74
C PHE A 1 30.28 17.21 19.02
N PHE A 2 29.74 18.37 19.43
CA PHE A 2 30.22 19.11 20.61
C PHE A 2 29.22 19.22 21.79
N PHE A 3 28.06 18.57 21.71
CA PHE A 3 26.99 18.70 22.73
C PHE A 3 26.82 17.44 23.61
N MET A 4 27.85 16.59 23.70
CA MET A 4 27.76 15.23 24.24
C MET A 4 28.77 14.94 25.37
N LEU A 5 29.13 15.95 26.18
CA LEU A 5 30.13 15.78 27.25
C LEU A 5 29.67 16.17 28.66
N ILE A 6 28.40 16.56 28.88
CA ILE A 6 27.91 16.93 30.22
C ILE A 6 26.49 16.40 30.50
N LEU A 7 26.21 15.13 30.20
CA LEU A 7 25.02 14.46 30.73
C LEU A 7 25.43 13.24 31.55
N PRO A 8 24.82 13.02 32.73
CA PRO A 8 25.18 11.90 33.60
C PRO A 8 25.00 10.58 32.83
N ILE A 9 25.91 9.64 33.05
CA ILE A 9 26.05 8.36 32.33
C ILE A 9 24.73 7.55 32.27
N ILE A 10 23.77 7.84 33.15
CA ILE A 10 22.41 7.27 33.19
C ILE A 10 21.53 7.73 31.99
N ASN A 11 21.77 8.91 31.42
CA ASN A 11 20.92 9.50 30.37
C ASN A 11 21.29 9.04 28.95
N ILE A 12 22.50 8.51 28.74
CA ILE A 12 22.94 8.01 27.41
C ILE A 12 22.14 6.78 26.98
N HIS A 13 21.74 5.93 27.93
CA HIS A 13 20.96 4.73 27.62
C HIS A 13 19.51 5.06 27.23
N LEU A 14 18.90 6.05 27.89
CA LEU A 14 17.59 6.60 27.50
C LEU A 14 17.66 7.37 26.18
N LEU A 15 18.76 8.10 25.92
CA LEU A 15 18.96 8.80 24.66
C LEU A 15 19.07 7.80 23.49
N PHE A 16 19.79 6.69 23.67
CA PHE A 16 19.88 5.60 22.70
C PHE A 16 18.52 4.91 22.46
N LEU A 17 17.73 4.66 23.53
CA LEU A 17 16.37 4.16 23.37
C LEU A 17 15.49 5.16 22.60
N SER A 18 15.56 6.45 22.93
CA SER A 18 14.77 7.48 22.23
C SER A 18 15.16 7.59 20.75
N PHE A 19 16.45 7.48 20.42
CA PHE A 19 16.93 7.55 19.05
C PHE A 19 16.56 6.28 18.27
N ALA A 20 16.61 5.10 18.90
CA ALA A 20 16.16 3.85 18.30
C ALA A 20 14.63 3.84 18.07
N THR A 21 13.83 4.38 18.99
CA THR A 21 12.38 4.51 18.83
C THR A 21 12.01 5.54 17.78
N VAL A 22 12.70 6.69 17.75
CA VAL A 22 12.51 7.69 16.71
C VAL A 22 12.92 7.12 15.36
N CYS A 23 14.12 6.52 15.21
CA CYS A 23 14.52 5.79 14.00
C CYS A 23 13.50 4.71 13.63
N ALA A 24 13.00 3.91 14.56
CA ALA A 24 11.97 2.92 14.26
C ALA A 24 10.69 3.58 13.74
N LEU A 25 10.26 4.73 14.27
CA LEU A 25 9.10 5.48 13.77
C LEU A 25 9.33 6.16 12.41
N ILE A 26 10.54 6.66 12.10
CA ILE A 26 10.83 7.26 10.78
C ILE A 26 11.20 6.21 9.72
N PHE A 27 11.67 5.03 10.13
CA PHE A 27 12.15 3.96 9.24
C PHE A 27 11.24 2.73 9.22
N THR A 28 10.19 2.67 10.06
CA THR A 28 9.11 1.70 9.86
C THR A 28 8.54 1.94 8.47
N PRO A 29 8.39 0.90 7.64
CA PRO A 29 7.74 1.07 6.35
C PRO A 29 6.30 1.55 6.62
N GLN A 30 6.02 2.82 6.33
CA GLN A 30 4.69 3.44 6.40
C GLN A 30 3.66 2.81 5.42
N MET A 31 3.99 1.62 4.88
CA MET A 31 3.48 1.02 3.65
C MET A 31 3.11 -0.47 3.81
N ALA A 32 2.97 -0.98 5.03
CA ALA A 32 2.38 -2.31 5.22
C ALA A 32 0.85 -2.20 5.21
N GLY A 33 0.18 -2.88 4.28
CA GLY A 33 -1.28 -2.93 4.19
C GLY A 33 -1.90 -1.82 3.33
N LYS A 34 -1.42 -1.66 2.09
CA LYS A 34 -1.97 -0.73 1.12
C LYS A 34 -2.89 -1.44 0.13
N ASP A 35 -4.05 -0.85 -0.14
CA ASP A 35 -4.93 -1.30 -1.19
C ASP A 35 -4.59 -0.63 -2.52
N VAL A 36 -4.72 -1.38 -3.61
CA VAL A 36 -4.42 -0.94 -4.97
C VAL A 36 -5.65 -1.12 -5.85
N LEU A 37 -5.92 -0.18 -6.75
CA LEU A 37 -6.97 -0.28 -7.75
C LEU A 37 -6.35 -0.38 -9.15
N VAL A 38 -6.75 -1.39 -9.93
CA VAL A 38 -6.36 -1.56 -11.32
C VAL A 38 -7.58 -1.34 -12.20
N LEU A 39 -7.45 -0.47 -13.21
CA LEU A 39 -8.54 -0.17 -14.15
C LEU A 39 -8.35 -0.92 -15.45
N GLY A 40 -9.39 -1.65 -15.85
CA GLY A 40 -9.48 -2.40 -17.11
C GLY A 40 -9.93 -3.85 -16.91
N SER A 41 -9.99 -4.59 -18.01
CA SER A 41 -10.55 -5.96 -18.06
C SER A 41 -9.77 -6.88 -19.01
N GLY A 42 -8.60 -6.48 -19.48
CA GLY A 42 -7.76 -7.26 -20.39
C GLY A 42 -6.80 -8.20 -19.67
N GLY A 43 -5.99 -8.90 -20.47
CA GLY A 43 -4.94 -9.80 -19.95
C GLY A 43 -3.77 -9.06 -19.28
N ARG A 44 -3.50 -7.82 -19.71
CA ARG A 44 -2.45 -6.97 -19.12
C ARG A 44 -2.80 -6.62 -17.67
N GLU A 45 -4.04 -6.20 -17.42
CA GLU A 45 -4.49 -5.86 -16.07
C GLU A 45 -4.48 -7.07 -15.15
N HIS A 46 -4.80 -8.26 -15.70
CA HIS A 46 -4.68 -9.51 -14.97
C HIS A 46 -3.23 -9.78 -14.54
N ALA A 47 -2.26 -9.71 -15.46
CA ALA A 47 -0.85 -9.92 -15.14
C ALA A 47 -0.33 -8.89 -14.12
N ILE A 48 -0.71 -7.62 -14.27
CA ILE A 48 -0.37 -6.54 -13.34
C ILE A 48 -0.96 -6.84 -11.95
N SER A 49 -2.24 -7.20 -11.86
CA SER A 49 -2.94 -7.46 -10.60
C SER A 49 -2.32 -8.64 -9.85
N LEU A 50 -1.97 -9.71 -10.56
CA LEU A 50 -1.25 -10.85 -10.02
C LEU A 50 0.09 -10.42 -9.41
N LYS A 51 0.89 -9.66 -10.15
CA LYS A 51 2.21 -9.26 -9.68
C LYS A 51 2.16 -8.31 -8.47
N ILE A 52 1.16 -7.43 -8.44
CA ILE A 52 0.93 -6.53 -7.32
C ILE A 52 0.50 -7.31 -6.06
N ALA A 53 -0.35 -8.33 -6.21
CA ALA A 53 -0.84 -9.14 -5.09
C ALA A 53 0.27 -9.94 -4.37
N GLU A 54 1.35 -10.28 -5.07
CA GLU A 54 2.54 -10.93 -4.48
C GLU A 54 3.28 -10.05 -3.46
N SER A 55 3.11 -8.73 -3.52
CA SER A 55 3.78 -7.81 -2.61
C SER A 55 3.28 -7.95 -1.17
N THR A 56 4.20 -8.03 -0.20
CA THR A 56 3.89 -8.03 1.23
C THR A 56 3.39 -6.67 1.73
N GLN A 57 3.62 -5.60 0.95
CA GLN A 57 3.11 -4.25 1.24
C GLN A 57 1.64 -4.09 0.84
N VAL A 58 1.11 -4.99 -0.01
CA VAL A 58 -0.26 -4.91 -0.53
C VAL A 58 -1.20 -5.85 0.22
N SER A 59 -2.29 -5.27 0.73
CA SER A 59 -3.39 -5.99 1.40
C SER A 59 -4.41 -6.50 0.39
N LYS A 60 -4.96 -5.60 -0.45
CA LYS A 60 -5.99 -5.92 -1.44
C LYS A 60 -5.68 -5.28 -2.79
N VAL A 61 -6.08 -5.97 -3.85
CA VAL A 61 -6.06 -5.46 -5.22
C VAL A 61 -7.49 -5.49 -5.75
N TYR A 62 -8.05 -4.31 -5.98
CA TYR A 62 -9.33 -4.15 -6.65
C TYR A 62 -9.11 -4.05 -8.16
N VAL A 63 -9.97 -4.67 -8.97
CA VAL A 63 -9.92 -4.57 -10.43
C VAL A 63 -11.28 -4.10 -10.95
N ALA A 64 -11.30 -2.98 -11.68
CA ALA A 64 -12.52 -2.35 -12.17
C ALA A 64 -12.53 -2.28 -13.71
N PRO A 65 -13.42 -2.98 -14.43
CA PRO A 65 -14.38 -3.97 -13.93
C PRO A 65 -13.77 -5.37 -13.71
N GLY A 66 -12.57 -5.62 -14.23
CA GLY A 66 -11.95 -6.94 -14.22
C GLY A 66 -12.59 -7.93 -15.19
N ASN A 67 -12.13 -9.20 -15.13
CA ASN A 67 -12.64 -10.30 -15.94
C ASN A 67 -12.67 -11.63 -15.15
N GLY A 68 -13.08 -12.72 -15.77
CA GLY A 68 -13.13 -14.05 -15.11
C GLY A 68 -11.76 -14.57 -14.65
N GLY A 69 -10.68 -14.14 -15.31
CA GLY A 69 -9.32 -14.43 -14.88
C GLY A 69 -9.02 -13.77 -13.54
N THR A 70 -9.12 -12.44 -13.45
CA THR A 70 -8.85 -11.69 -12.21
C THR A 70 -9.73 -12.13 -11.03
N ALA A 71 -10.97 -12.55 -11.29
CA ALA A 71 -11.87 -13.04 -10.24
C ALA A 71 -11.41 -14.34 -9.56
N SER A 72 -10.54 -15.13 -10.20
CA SER A 72 -10.09 -16.44 -9.70
C SER A 72 -8.59 -16.53 -9.42
N SER A 73 -7.85 -15.43 -9.61
CA SER A 73 -6.39 -15.40 -9.55
C SER A 73 -5.80 -15.52 -8.14
N SER A 74 -6.42 -14.90 -7.13
CA SER A 74 -5.89 -14.81 -5.77
C SER A 74 -6.96 -14.29 -4.80
N GLU A 75 -6.89 -14.69 -3.53
CA GLU A 75 -7.77 -14.18 -2.45
C GLU A 75 -7.61 -12.65 -2.22
N LYS A 76 -6.43 -12.11 -2.55
CA LYS A 76 -6.15 -10.68 -2.48
C LYS A 76 -6.77 -9.87 -3.61
N ILE A 77 -7.25 -10.51 -4.68
CA ILE A 77 -7.79 -9.83 -5.86
C ILE A 77 -9.32 -9.87 -5.81
N GLU A 78 -9.96 -8.74 -6.10
CA GLU A 78 -11.41 -8.61 -6.14
C GLU A 78 -11.85 -7.74 -7.31
N ASN A 79 -12.75 -8.27 -8.14
CA ASN A 79 -13.37 -7.47 -9.18
C ASN A 79 -14.48 -6.61 -8.58
N VAL A 80 -14.52 -5.34 -8.99
CA VAL A 80 -15.58 -4.41 -8.57
C VAL A 80 -16.39 -3.98 -9.80
N PRO A 81 -17.73 -3.88 -9.71
CA PRO A 81 -18.60 -3.62 -10.85
C PRO A 81 -18.62 -2.13 -11.23
N ILE A 82 -17.43 -1.54 -11.42
CA ILE A 82 -17.23 -0.15 -11.83
C ILE A 82 -16.63 -0.17 -13.23
N LYS A 83 -17.19 0.61 -14.15
CA LYS A 83 -16.60 0.76 -15.48
C LYS A 83 -15.34 1.63 -15.37
N SER A 84 -14.30 1.26 -16.12
CA SER A 84 -13.01 1.97 -16.09
C SER A 84 -13.07 3.40 -16.60
N ASP A 85 -14.08 3.75 -17.41
CA ASP A 85 -14.34 5.09 -17.95
C ASP A 85 -15.29 5.93 -17.08
N ASP A 86 -15.86 5.35 -16.01
CA ASP A 86 -16.67 6.08 -15.03
C ASP A 86 -15.76 6.72 -13.97
N ILE A 87 -15.18 7.86 -14.33
CA ILE A 87 -14.20 8.58 -13.51
C ILE A 87 -14.77 8.98 -12.14
N GLU A 88 -16.06 9.32 -12.07
CA GLU A 88 -16.69 9.71 -10.81
C GLU A 88 -16.83 8.51 -9.87
N ALA A 89 -17.31 7.36 -10.39
CA ALA A 89 -17.39 6.13 -9.60
C ALA A 89 -16.00 5.64 -9.16
N VAL A 90 -15.01 5.69 -10.05
CA VAL A 90 -13.62 5.34 -9.73
C VAL A 90 -13.06 6.24 -8.62
N LEU A 91 -13.27 7.55 -8.71
CA LEU A 91 -12.79 8.51 -7.71
C LEU A 91 -13.44 8.27 -6.35
N ASN A 92 -14.75 8.05 -6.33
CA ASN A 92 -15.50 7.79 -5.11
C ASN A 92 -15.05 6.48 -4.47
N PHE A 93 -14.90 5.42 -5.26
CA PHE A 93 -14.41 4.13 -4.78
C PHE A 93 -12.99 4.21 -4.22
N ALA A 94 -12.07 4.86 -4.94
CA ALA A 94 -10.69 5.02 -4.50
C ALA A 94 -10.59 5.79 -3.17
N LYS A 95 -11.44 6.81 -2.96
CA LYS A 95 -11.54 7.54 -1.69
C LYS A 95 -12.13 6.68 -0.58
N GLU A 96 -13.25 6.00 -0.85
CA GLU A 96 -13.94 5.16 0.13
C GLU A 96 -13.05 4.03 0.66
N LYS A 97 -12.33 3.36 -0.24
CA LYS A 97 -11.41 2.27 0.12
C LYS A 97 -10.01 2.75 0.52
N ALA A 98 -9.78 4.06 0.58
CA ALA A 98 -8.47 4.66 0.86
C ALA A 98 -7.33 4.01 0.02
N VAL A 99 -7.60 3.80 -1.26
CA VAL A 99 -6.65 3.18 -2.20
C VAL A 99 -5.39 4.03 -2.27
N ALA A 100 -4.23 3.38 -2.11
CA ALA A 100 -2.95 4.06 -2.09
C ALA A 100 -2.37 4.30 -3.50
N LEU A 101 -2.74 3.45 -4.46
CA LEU A 101 -2.27 3.52 -5.84
C LEU A 101 -3.38 3.09 -6.80
N VAL A 102 -3.57 3.88 -7.85
CA VAL A 102 -4.40 3.51 -9.00
C VAL A 102 -3.49 3.22 -10.19
N VAL A 103 -3.67 2.07 -10.82
CA VAL A 103 -2.95 1.65 -12.03
C VAL A 103 -3.94 1.61 -13.19
N ILE A 104 -3.67 2.41 -14.22
CA ILE A 104 -4.49 2.44 -15.43
C ILE A 104 -3.87 1.49 -16.44
N GLY A 105 -4.67 0.52 -16.89
CA GLY A 105 -4.30 -0.40 -17.96
C GLY A 105 -4.27 0.27 -19.32
#